data_AF-A0A0H2W922-F1
#
_entry.id   AF-A0A0H2W922-F1
#
_cell.length_a   1.000
_cell.length_b   1.000
_cell.length_c   1.000
_cell.angle_alpha   90.00
_cell.angle_beta   90.00
_cell.angle_gamma   90.00
#
_symmetry.space_group_name_H-M   'P 1'
#
loop_
_entity.id
_entity.type
_entity.pdbx_description
1 polymer ?
#
loop_
_entity_poly.entity_id
_entity_poly.type
_entity_poly.pdbx_seq_one_letter_code
_entity_poly.pdbx_strand_id
1 'polypeptide(L)'
;MKEKEKLAAEIQRLKEVRVKNLSAEAQKLAQLPFSRAITKKEQADMGTLKKAVRGIVVVHPMTALGREMGLKEVTGYAKKAF
;
A
#
# COMPACT_ATOMS: atom_id res chain seq x y z
N MET A 1 -8.16 11.53 -35.32
CA MET A 1 -6.91 10.81 -34.98
C MET A 1 -6.11 11.54 -33.90
N LYS A 2 -5.73 12.81 -34.09
CA LYS A 2 -4.91 13.61 -33.15
C LYS A 2 -5.39 13.68 -31.68
N GLU A 3 -6.70 13.68 -31.44
CA GLU A 3 -7.24 13.76 -30.08
C GLU A 3 -7.09 12.45 -29.29
N LYS A 4 -7.24 11.30 -29.97
CA LYS A 4 -7.01 9.98 -29.36
C LYS A 4 -5.55 9.80 -28.95
N GLU A 5 -4.62 10.28 -29.77
CA GLU A 5 -3.18 10.24 -29.49
C GLU A 5 -2.79 11.13 -28.30
N LYS A 6 -3.34 12.35 -28.23
CA LYS A 6 -3.14 13.25 -27.08
C LYS A 6 -3.68 12.64 -25.78
N LEU A 7 -4.87 12.04 -25.82
CA LEU A 7 -5.45 11.34 -24.67
C LEU A 7 -4.61 10.12 -24.27
N ALA A 8 -4.10 9.35 -25.23
CA ALA A 8 -3.21 8.22 -24.93
C ALA A 8 -1.90 8.67 -24.28
N ALA A 9 -1.29 9.75 -24.76
CA ALA A 9 -0.08 10.33 -24.18
C ALA A 9 -0.33 10.84 -22.74
N GLU A 10 -1.46 11.50 -22.50
CA GLU A 10 -1.80 11.96 -21.15
C GLU A 10 -2.11 10.80 -20.20
N ILE A 11 -2.79 9.75 -20.66
CA ILE A 11 -2.99 8.51 -19.88
C ILE A 11 -1.65 7.88 -19.50
N GLN A 12 -0.70 7.84 -20.44
CA GLN A 12 0.64 7.29 -20.20
C GLN A 12 1.38 8.11 -19.13
N ARG A 13 1.37 9.44 -19.26
CA ARG A 13 1.93 10.34 -18.26
C ARG A 13 1.32 10.13 -16.87
N LEU A 14 0.00 10.04 -16.77
CA LEU A 14 -0.69 9.80 -15.50
C LEU A 14 -0.35 8.43 -14.89
N LYS A 15 -0.16 7.40 -15.71
CA LYS A 15 0.30 6.08 -15.24
C LYS A 15 1.71 6.14 -14.66
N GLU A 16 2.64 6.84 -15.30
CA GLU A 16 4.02 7.00 -14.81
C GLU A 16 4.07 7.71 -13.46
N VAL A 17 3.30 8.80 -13.32
CA VAL A 17 3.16 9.51 -12.04
C VAL A 17 2.61 8.58 -10.96
N ARG A 18 1.60 7.77 -11.30
CA ARG A 18 1.01 6.81 -10.36
C ARG A 18 2.04 5.77 -9.89
N VAL A 19 2.82 5.18 -10.79
CA VAL A 19 3.86 4.20 -10.45
C VAL A 19 4.93 4.84 -9.56
N LYS A 20 5.39 6.05 -9.90
CA LYS A 20 6.37 6.78 -9.10
C LYS A 20 5.88 7.01 -7.66
N ASN A 21 4.61 7.40 -7.51
CA ASN A 21 4.03 7.63 -6.19
C ASN A 21 3.89 6.34 -5.37
N LEU A 22 3.41 5.25 -6.00
CA LEU A 22 3.28 3.95 -5.33
C LEU A 22 4.64 3.39 -4.90
N SER A 23 5.67 3.52 -5.75
CA SER A 23 7.03 3.12 -5.41
C SER A 23 7.59 3.91 -4.22
N ALA A 24 7.36 5.23 -4.17
CA ALA A 24 7.78 6.06 -3.05
C ALA A 24 7.04 5.69 -1.74
N GLU A 25 5.75 5.34 -1.81
CA GLU A 25 4.99 4.84 -0.66
C GLU A 25 5.49 3.47 -0.19
N ALA A 26 5.77 2.54 -1.12
CA ALA A 26 6.35 1.24 -0.81
C ALA A 26 7.70 1.38 -0.09
N GLN A 27 8.56 2.29 -0.54
CA GLN A 27 9.84 2.58 0.12
C GLN A 27 9.65 3.11 1.55
N LYS A 28 8.69 4.01 1.78
CA LYS A 28 8.38 4.52 3.12
C LYS A 28 7.89 3.41 4.05
N LEU A 29 7.09 2.47 3.55
CA LEU A 29 6.64 1.32 4.33
C LEU A 29 7.76 0.34 4.64
N ALA A 30 8.64 0.09 3.67
CA ALA A 30 9.82 -0.76 3.87
C ALA A 30 10.82 -0.19 4.89
N GLN A 31 10.82 1.12 5.11
CA GLN A 31 11.64 1.78 6.15
C GLN A 31 11.07 1.62 7.56
N LEU A 32 9.83 1.15 7.72
CA LEU A 32 9.26 0.94 9.04
C LEU A 32 9.87 -0.32 9.69
N PRO A 33 10.24 -0.27 10.99
CA PRO A 33 10.98 -1.33 11.64
C PRO A 33 10.17 -2.60 11.91
N PHE A 34 8.84 -2.50 12.02
CA PHE A 34 7.97 -3.65 12.30
C PHE A 34 6.96 -3.84 11.18
N SER A 35 7.03 -5.00 10.53
CA SER A 35 6.08 -5.40 9.50
C SER A 35 5.75 -6.88 9.62
N ARG A 36 4.46 -7.23 9.61
CA ARG A 36 4.00 -8.62 9.55
C ARG A 36 2.59 -8.75 8.99
N ALA A 37 2.25 -9.97 8.58
CA ALA A 37 0.87 -10.31 8.25
C ALA A 37 -0.05 -10.14 9.47
N ILE A 38 -1.23 -9.57 9.24
CA ILE A 38 -2.28 -9.38 10.25
C ILE A 38 -3.11 -10.65 10.31
N THR A 39 -3.26 -11.23 11.50
CA THR A 39 -4.01 -12.47 11.69
C THR A 39 -5.51 -12.25 11.47
N LYS A 40 -6.27 -13.31 11.19
CA LYS A 40 -7.74 -13.20 11.01
C LYS A 40 -8.46 -12.63 12.22
N LYS A 41 -7.99 -12.91 13.45
CA LYS A 41 -8.55 -12.36 14.69
C LYS A 41 -8.34 -10.84 14.75
N GLU A 42 -7.14 -10.38 14.40
CA GLU A 42 -6.81 -8.96 14.34
C GLU A 42 -7.52 -8.23 13.19
N GLN A 43 -7.73 -8.90 12.06
CA GLN A 43 -8.56 -8.36 10.97
C GLN A 43 -10.03 -8.20 11.40
N ALA A 44 -10.55 -9.12 12.22
CA ALA A 44 -11.88 -9.01 12.79
C ALA A 44 -11.98 -7.89 13.85
N ASP A 45 -10.91 -7.65 14.61
CA ASP A 45 -10.82 -6.56 15.60
C ASP A 45 -9.78 -5.50 15.25
N MET A 46 -9.95 -4.89 14.07
CA MET A 46 -9.09 -3.79 13.64
C MET A 46 -9.19 -2.56 14.54
N GLY A 47 -10.28 -2.43 15.32
CA GLY A 47 -10.47 -1.32 16.25
C GLY A 47 -9.45 -1.36 17.37
N THR A 48 -9.31 -2.50 18.05
CA THR A 48 -8.31 -2.69 19.11
C THR A 48 -6.90 -2.61 18.55
N LEU A 49 -6.63 -3.22 17.39
CA LEU A 49 -5.30 -3.19 16.78
C LEU A 49 -4.84 -1.76 16.46
N LYS A 50 -5.71 -0.94 15.85
CA LYS A 50 -5.38 0.46 15.53
C LYS A 50 -5.20 1.32 16.79
N LYS A 51 -5.89 1.00 17.89
CA LYS A 51 -5.72 1.70 19.18
C LYS A 51 -4.40 1.32 19.85
N ALA A 52 -4.07 0.03 19.88
CA ALA A 52 -2.82 -0.47 20.46
C ALA A 52 -1.60 0.02 19.66
N VAL A 53 -1.70 0.00 18.33
CA VAL A 53 -0.62 0.35 17.41
C VAL A 53 -0.98 1.63 16.66
N ARG A 54 -0.92 2.75 17.37
CA ARG A 54 -1.28 4.05 16.80
C ARG A 54 -0.36 4.37 15.61
N GLY A 55 -0.97 4.61 14.45
CA GLY A 55 -0.25 4.88 13.20
C GLY A 55 0.18 3.64 12.43
N ILE A 56 -0.37 2.46 12.73
CA ILE A 56 -0.23 1.28 11.87
C ILE A 56 -0.79 1.55 10.48
N VAL A 57 0.00 1.21 9.45
CA VAL A 57 -0.43 1.25 8.05
C VAL A 57 -0.75 -0.18 7.63
N VAL A 58 -1.96 -0.40 7.11
CA VAL A 58 -2.42 -1.73 6.68
C VAL A 58 -2.54 -1.75 5.18
N VAL A 59 -1.86 -2.69 4.52
CA VAL A 59 -1.89 -2.88 3.07
C VAL A 59 -2.54 -4.23 2.76
N HIS A 60 -3.55 -4.20 1.90
CA HIS A 60 -4.24 -5.40 1.45
C HIS A 60 -3.62 -5.91 0.14
N PRO A 61 -3.47 -7.24 -0.07
CA PRO A 61 -2.77 -7.81 -1.22
C PRO A 61 -3.38 -7.41 -2.58
N MET A 62 -4.70 -7.24 -2.63
CA MET A 62 -5.38 -6.83 -3.86
C MET A 62 -5.25 -5.34 -4.23
N THR A 63 -4.70 -4.49 -3.34
CA THR A 63 -4.49 -3.06 -3.64
C THR A 63 -3.38 -2.86 -4.66
N ALA A 64 -3.34 -1.72 -5.36
CA ALA A 64 -2.27 -1.44 -6.32
C ALA A 64 -0.88 -1.53 -5.66
N LEU A 65 -0.74 -0.93 -4.48
CA LEU A 65 0.47 -0.99 -3.67
C LEU A 65 0.78 -2.44 -3.22
N GLY A 66 -0.22 -3.17 -2.73
CA GLY A 66 -0.03 -4.57 -2.31
C GLY A 66 0.39 -5.49 -3.44
N ARG A 67 -0.13 -5.30 -4.66
CA ARG A 67 0.29 -6.04 -5.85
C ARG A 67 1.72 -5.70 -6.26
N GLU A 68 2.08 -4.42 -6.24
CA GLU A 68 3.43 -3.95 -6.56
C GLU A 68 4.47 -4.45 -5.55
N MET A 69 4.11 -4.49 -4.27
CA MET A 69 4.93 -5.04 -3.20
C MET A 69 4.93 -6.58 -3.12
N GLY A 70 4.14 -7.28 -3.97
CA GLY A 70 4.07 -8.74 -3.99
C GLY A 70 3.42 -9.37 -2.75
N LEU A 71 2.56 -8.62 -2.04
CA LEU A 71 1.89 -9.12 -0.84
C LEU A 71 0.85 -10.18 -1.17
N LYS A 72 0.84 -11.28 -0.42
CA LYS A 72 -0.16 -12.36 -0.52
C LYS A 72 -1.25 -12.25 0.54
N GLU A 73 -0.94 -11.60 1.65
CA GLU A 73 -1.82 -11.46 2.81
C GLU A 73 -1.87 -10.00 3.26
N VAL A 74 -2.90 -9.68 4.06
CA VAL A 74 -3.03 -8.35 4.65
C VAL A 74 -1.85 -8.10 5.58
N THR A 75 -1.02 -7.11 5.26
CA THR A 75 0.23 -6.84 5.97
C THR A 75 0.14 -5.49 6.66
N GLY A 76 0.51 -5.46 7.94
CA GLY A 76 0.64 -4.24 8.72
C GLY A 76 2.08 -3.77 8.78
N TYR A 77 2.28 -2.45 8.78
CA TYR A 77 3.57 -1.79 8.97
C TYR A 77 3.44 -0.75 10.08
N ALA A 78 4.37 -0.73 11.03
CA ALA A 78 4.33 0.19 12.16
C ALA A 78 5.72 0.55 12.69
N LYS A 79 5.78 1.65 13.45
CA LYS A 79 6.97 2.06 14.22
C LYS A 79 7.14 1.31 15.54
N LYS A 80 6.06 0.70 16.05
CA LYS A 80 6.05 -0.09 17.28
C LYS A 80 5.76 -1.55 16.93
N ALA A 81 6.33 -2.47 17.70
CA ALA A 81 6.01 -3.89 17.59
C ALA A 81 4.53 -4.13 17.85
N PHE A 82 3.96 -5.08 17.13
CA PHE A 82 2.59 -5.54 17.30
C PHE A 82 2.46 -6.98 16.87
#